data_AF-A0A1J5X6N0-F1
#
_entry.id   AF-A0A1J5X6N0-F1
#
_cell.length_a   1.000
_cell.length_b   1.000
_cell.length_c   1.000
_cell.angle_alpha   90.00
_cell.angle_beta   90.00
_cell.angle_gamma   90.00
#
_symmetry.space_group_name_H-M   'P 1'
#
loop_
_entity.id
_entity.type
_entity.pdbx_description
1 polymer ?
#
loop_
_entity_poly.entity_id
_entity_poly.type
_entity_poly.pdbx_seq_one_letter_code
_entity_poly.pdbx_strand_id
1 'polypeptide(L)'
;MFDLARKSFMKHGDRCFMEENGGVLIVSEALLENENEDIQKKRLFLYEQRQEVLEVVKEIVLNDIRKKELKRHEALGKKDIFCTEKRDFSAAEMCMVCLGEPAGGVFVFPLCEEAHQYACLECLDKEVNRRHVDDRFECRKTLECQTTTPTCKANGGTFGMDEYRKAVGGNEEVSAPAANLQAPARFSLTCDLPNETVLLTEKTTVTLSNIEISVELFFVLLEKTRVTVGENFSITKHTDNGDCIRESDRARKNPLWLERRWAVSPPRSRKHRENGAKQYRLFLEKT
;
A
#
# COMPACT_ATOMS: atom_id res chain seq x y z
N MET A 1 -10.39 7.68 0.28
CA MET A 1 -9.54 8.02 1.44
C MET A 1 -8.12 7.97 0.92
N PHE A 2 -7.34 9.04 1.05
CA PHE A 2 -5.98 9.08 0.51
C PHE A 2 -5.14 7.99 1.16
N ASP A 3 -4.39 7.22 0.36
CA ASP A 3 -3.43 6.28 0.91
C ASP A 3 -2.23 7.08 1.41
N LEU A 4 -2.32 7.62 2.63
CA LEU A 4 -1.29 8.42 3.30
C LEU A 4 0.05 7.67 3.44
N ALA A 5 0.10 6.36 3.14
CA ALA A 5 1.36 5.62 3.00
C ALA A 5 2.16 6.09 1.77
N ARG A 6 1.54 6.75 0.79
CA ARG A 6 2.24 7.52 -0.24
C ARG A 6 2.83 8.76 0.43
N LYS A 7 4.12 8.66 0.78
CA LYS A 7 4.96 9.80 1.16
C LYS A 7 4.68 10.96 0.20
N SER A 8 4.42 12.15 0.74
CA SER A 8 4.55 13.37 -0.05
C SER A 8 5.95 13.37 -0.67
N PHE A 9 6.01 13.55 -1.98
CA PHE A 9 7.30 13.47 -2.66
C PHE A 9 8.05 14.80 -2.54
N MET A 10 7.33 15.91 -2.38
CA MET A 10 7.91 17.26 -2.38
C MET A 10 7.17 18.21 -1.44
N LYS A 11 7.92 19.15 -0.84
CA LYS A 11 7.42 20.19 0.05
C LYS A 11 7.80 21.59 -0.44
N HIS A 12 6.96 22.56 -0.16
CA HIS A 12 7.21 23.98 -0.34
C HIS A 12 6.56 24.77 0.79
N GLY A 13 7.37 25.26 1.74
CA GLY A 13 6.84 25.85 2.97
C GLY A 13 5.92 24.88 3.71
N ASP A 14 4.69 25.31 4.00
CA ASP A 14 3.64 24.51 4.65
C ASP A 14 2.82 23.67 3.66
N ARG A 15 3.27 23.48 2.42
CA ARG A 15 2.54 22.77 1.36
C ARG A 15 3.24 21.49 0.96
N CYS A 16 2.43 20.47 0.73
CA CYS A 16 2.86 19.17 0.22
C CYS A 16 2.27 18.94 -1.17
N PHE A 17 3.10 18.39 -2.06
CA PHE A 17 2.68 17.88 -3.35
C PHE A 17 2.60 16.36 -3.29
N MET A 18 1.42 15.82 -3.62
CA MET A 18 1.15 14.39 -3.61
C MET A 18 0.72 13.93 -5.00
N GLU A 19 1.29 12.82 -5.45
CA GLU A 19 0.87 12.19 -6.69
C GLU A 19 -0.36 11.33 -6.44
N GLU A 20 -1.50 11.78 -6.98
CA GLU A 20 -2.78 11.10 -6.89
C GLU A 20 -3.15 10.46 -8.22
N ASN A 21 -4.04 9.48 -8.18
CA ASN A 21 -4.47 8.77 -9.38
C ASN A 21 -5.14 9.76 -10.36
N GLY A 22 -4.37 10.20 -11.36
CA GLY A 22 -4.81 11.14 -12.39
C GLY A 22 -4.43 12.61 -12.16
N GLY A 23 -3.57 12.92 -11.18
CA GLY A 23 -3.24 14.31 -10.89
C GLY A 23 -2.13 14.54 -9.85
N VAL A 24 -1.92 15.83 -9.55
CA VAL A 24 -1.08 16.31 -8.46
C VAL A 24 -1.97 17.04 -7.46
N LEU A 25 -2.01 16.56 -6.23
CA LEU A 25 -2.76 17.19 -5.15
C LEU A 25 -1.83 18.11 -4.36
N ILE A 26 -2.25 19.36 -4.17
CA ILE A 26 -1.59 20.35 -3.32
C ILE A 26 -2.42 20.46 -2.04
N VAL A 27 -1.79 20.18 -0.88
CA VAL A 27 -2.44 20.20 0.43
C VAL A 27 -1.57 20.96 1.42
N SER A 28 -2.15 21.64 2.40
CA SER A 28 -1.38 22.13 3.54
C SER A 28 -0.92 20.98 4.44
N GLU A 29 0.25 21.13 5.02
CA GLU A 29 0.82 20.21 6.01
C GLU A 29 -0.12 20.07 7.21
N ALA A 30 -0.71 21.17 7.68
CA ALA A 30 -1.69 21.15 8.76
C ALA A 30 -2.95 20.31 8.45
N LEU A 31 -3.45 20.35 7.21
CA LEU A 31 -4.59 19.50 6.82
C LEU A 31 -4.17 18.02 6.77
N LEU A 32 -2.97 17.72 6.27
CA LEU A 32 -2.44 16.36 6.26
C LEU A 32 -2.24 15.79 7.66
N GLU A 33 -1.72 16.59 8.59
CA GLU A 33 -1.55 16.19 9.99
C GLU A 33 -2.90 15.89 10.65
N ASN A 34 -3.88 16.78 10.48
CA ASN A 34 -5.24 16.60 11.02
C ASN A 34 -5.94 15.36 10.43
N GLU A 35 -5.88 15.19 9.10
CA GLU A 35 -6.48 14.01 8.45
C GLU A 35 -5.79 12.72 8.89
N ASN A 36 -4.47 12.74 9.07
CA ASN A 36 -3.74 11.57 9.55
C ASN A 36 -4.16 11.22 10.98
N GLU A 37 -4.27 12.18 11.89
CA GLU A 37 -4.78 11.93 13.24
C GLU A 37 -6.19 11.32 13.23
N ASP A 38 -7.10 11.87 12.43
CA ASP A 38 -8.47 11.34 12.31
C ASP A 38 -8.50 9.95 11.69
N ILE A 39 -7.65 9.68 10.69
CA ILE A 39 -7.49 8.36 10.09
C ILE A 39 -6.94 7.38 11.12
N GLN A 40 -5.94 7.76 11.93
CA GLN A 40 -5.40 6.92 12.99
C GLN A 40 -6.45 6.62 14.06
N LYS A 41 -7.22 7.62 14.51
CA LYS A 41 -8.34 7.44 15.44
C LYS A 41 -9.40 6.49 14.88
N LYS A 42 -9.82 6.68 13.62
CA LYS A 42 -10.77 5.79 12.95
C LYS A 42 -10.23 4.37 12.79
N ARG A 43 -8.94 4.21 12.47
CA ARG A 43 -8.28 2.90 12.37
C ARG A 43 -8.28 2.19 13.73
N LEU A 44 -7.94 2.89 14.80
CA LEU A 44 -7.96 2.35 16.15
C LEU A 44 -9.39 1.90 16.53
N PHE A 45 -10.38 2.75 16.29
CA PHE A 45 -11.78 2.43 16.54
C PHE A 45 -12.28 1.21 15.74
N LEU A 46 -11.98 1.15 14.44
CA LEU A 46 -12.33 -0.01 13.61
C LEU A 46 -11.60 -1.28 14.04
N TYR A 47 -10.36 -1.16 14.53
CA TYR A 47 -9.62 -2.28 15.09
C TYR A 47 -10.32 -2.81 16.35
N GLU A 48 -10.71 -1.94 17.28
CA GLU A 48 -11.47 -2.30 18.48
C GLU A 48 -12.80 -2.97 18.13
N GLN A 49 -13.59 -2.39 17.22
CA GLN A 49 -14.83 -3.00 16.74
C GLN A 49 -14.60 -4.38 16.10
N ARG A 50 -13.54 -4.53 15.30
CA ARG A 50 -13.18 -5.82 14.71
C ARG A 50 -12.81 -6.84 15.78
N GLN A 51 -12.09 -6.45 16.83
CA GLN A 51 -11.77 -7.34 17.93
C GLN A 51 -13.04 -7.78 18.66
N GLU A 52 -13.98 -6.88 18.92
CA GLU A 52 -15.28 -7.24 19.53
C GLU A 52 -16.08 -8.23 18.67
N VAL A 53 -16.24 -7.94 17.37
CA VAL A 53 -16.93 -8.84 16.43
C VAL A 53 -16.22 -10.18 16.35
N LEU A 54 -14.88 -10.17 16.31
CA LEU A 54 -14.07 -11.37 16.25
C LEU A 54 -14.26 -12.23 17.49
N GLU A 55 -14.30 -11.64 18.70
CA GLU A 55 -14.59 -12.38 19.95
C GLU A 55 -15.99 -13.03 19.91
N VAL A 56 -17.01 -12.32 19.41
CA VAL A 56 -18.36 -12.90 19.25
C VAL A 56 -18.36 -14.05 18.24
N VAL A 57 -17.71 -13.88 17.10
CA VAL A 57 -17.61 -14.93 16.06
C VAL A 57 -16.84 -16.14 16.60
N LYS A 58 -15.75 -15.92 17.33
CA LYS A 58 -14.99 -16.97 18.00
C LYS A 58 -15.87 -17.77 18.93
N GLU A 59 -16.69 -17.13 19.76
CA GLU A 59 -17.61 -17.81 20.67
C GLU A 59 -18.65 -18.65 19.90
N ILE A 60 -19.25 -18.09 18.84
CA ILE A 60 -20.23 -18.81 18.00
C ILE A 60 -19.61 -20.06 17.37
N VAL A 61 -18.43 -19.92 16.76
CA VAL A 61 -17.72 -21.01 16.09
C VAL A 61 -17.34 -22.10 17.10
N LEU A 62 -16.80 -21.71 18.25
CA LEU A 62 -16.45 -22.66 19.31
C LEU A 62 -17.67 -23.43 19.83
N ASN A 63 -18.81 -22.76 19.99
CA ASN A 63 -20.04 -23.41 20.42
C ASN A 63 -20.58 -24.40 19.38
N ASP A 64 -20.48 -24.08 18.08
CA ASP A 64 -20.87 -25.02 17.02
C ASP A 64 -19.93 -26.24 16.95
N ILE A 65 -18.61 -26.03 17.08
CA ILE A 65 -17.62 -27.11 17.15
C ILE A 65 -17.92 -28.04 18.33
N ARG A 66 -18.07 -27.48 19.55
CA ARG A 66 -18.41 -28.26 20.75
C ARG A 66 -19.69 -29.07 20.57
N LYS A 67 -20.72 -28.47 19.97
CA LYS A 67 -22.00 -29.16 19.69
C LYS A 67 -21.84 -30.30 18.68
N LYS A 68 -21.02 -30.11 17.65
CA LYS A 68 -20.72 -31.16 16.65
C LYS A 68 -19.93 -32.31 17.27
N GLU A 69 -18.93 -32.02 18.10
CA GLU A 69 -18.15 -33.05 18.79
C GLU A 69 -19.00 -33.87 19.76
N LEU A 70 -19.86 -33.22 20.55
CA LEU A 70 -20.78 -33.92 21.45
C LEU A 70 -21.67 -34.92 20.68
N LYS A 71 -22.23 -34.51 19.53
CA LYS A 71 -23.01 -35.39 18.65
C LYS A 71 -22.19 -36.56 18.10
N ARG A 72 -20.91 -36.35 17.76
CA ARG A 72 -20.02 -37.43 17.31
C ARG A 72 -19.76 -38.44 18.43
N HIS A 73 -19.50 -37.96 19.64
CA HIS A 73 -19.31 -38.82 20.81
C HIS A 73 -20.55 -39.66 21.13
N GLU A 74 -21.74 -39.06 21.08
CA GLU A 74 -23.01 -39.79 21.24
C GLU A 74 -23.22 -40.85 20.15
N ALA A 75 -22.88 -40.54 18.89
CA ALA A 75 -23.01 -41.48 17.77
C ALA A 75 -22.01 -42.64 17.87
N LEU A 76 -20.81 -42.40 18.39
CA LEU A 76 -19.79 -43.43 18.61
C LEU A 76 -20.14 -44.33 19.80
N GLY A 77 -20.68 -43.77 20.88
CA GLY A 77 -21.14 -44.55 22.04
C GLY A 77 -22.21 -45.59 21.70
N LYS A 78 -23.04 -45.33 20.68
CA LYS A 78 -24.07 -46.29 20.22
C LYS A 78 -23.54 -47.45 19.38
N LYS A 79 -22.29 -47.39 18.92
CA LYS A 79 -21.75 -48.38 17.97
C LYS A 79 -20.92 -49.49 18.61
N ASP A 80 -20.68 -49.49 19.93
CA ASP A 80 -19.83 -50.47 20.64
C ASP A 80 -18.44 -50.73 20.00
N ILE A 81 -17.97 -49.81 19.14
CA ILE A 81 -16.62 -49.82 18.58
C ILE A 81 -15.77 -48.88 19.46
N PHE A 82 -15.54 -49.28 20.71
CA PHE A 82 -14.56 -48.61 21.56
C PHE A 82 -13.28 -49.44 21.61
N CYS A 83 -12.37 -49.19 20.68
CA CYS A 83 -10.94 -49.33 21.00
C CYS A 83 -10.60 -48.14 21.90
N THR A 84 -10.31 -48.43 23.16
CA THR A 84 -10.18 -47.54 24.32
C THR A 84 -8.94 -46.64 24.34
N GLU A 85 -8.54 -46.07 23.20
CA GLU A 85 -7.52 -45.02 23.19
C GLU A 85 -8.22 -43.66 23.10
N LYS A 86 -8.43 -43.05 24.28
CA LYS A 86 -8.81 -41.63 24.37
C LYS A 86 -7.72 -40.82 23.68
N ARG A 87 -8.05 -40.16 22.56
CA ARG A 87 -7.17 -39.12 22.02
C ARG A 87 -7.28 -37.92 22.95
N ASP A 88 -6.18 -37.60 23.62
CA ASP A 88 -6.06 -36.37 24.38
C ASP A 88 -6.00 -35.20 23.40
N PHE A 89 -7.12 -34.47 23.26
CA PHE A 89 -7.21 -33.27 22.42
C PHE A 89 -6.35 -32.11 22.93
N SER A 90 -5.74 -32.24 24.10
CA SER A 90 -4.82 -31.25 24.69
C SER A 90 -3.50 -31.10 23.93
N ALA A 91 -3.13 -32.04 23.05
CA ALA A 91 -1.88 -31.98 22.29
C ALA A 91 -1.98 -31.26 20.92
N ALA A 92 -3.19 -30.86 20.49
CA ALA A 92 -3.45 -30.45 19.10
C ALA A 92 -3.63 -28.92 18.87
N GLU A 93 -3.54 -28.09 19.91
CA GLU A 93 -3.84 -26.64 19.82
C GLU A 93 -2.61 -25.76 19.57
N MET A 94 -1.56 -26.28 18.92
CA MET A 94 -0.42 -25.45 18.50
C MET A 94 -0.63 -24.94 17.07
N CYS A 95 -0.37 -23.66 16.86
CA CYS A 95 -0.29 -23.10 15.51
C CYS A 95 0.82 -23.81 14.73
N MET A 96 0.51 -24.44 13.60
CA MET A 96 1.49 -25.22 12.83
C MET A 96 2.63 -24.38 12.23
N VAL A 97 2.44 -23.06 12.13
CA VAL A 97 3.42 -22.13 11.54
C VAL A 97 4.42 -21.67 12.57
N CYS A 98 3.95 -20.99 13.62
CA CYS A 98 4.84 -20.45 14.65
C CYS A 98 5.25 -21.49 15.69
N LEU A 99 4.55 -22.63 15.78
CA LEU A 99 4.74 -23.68 16.79
C LEU A 99 4.72 -23.14 18.24
N GLY A 100 4.28 -21.90 18.43
CA GLY A 100 4.19 -21.27 19.73
C GLY A 100 3.06 -21.91 20.51
N GLU A 101 3.33 -22.22 21.78
CA GLU A 101 2.25 -22.39 22.75
C GLU A 101 1.40 -21.11 22.70
N PRO A 102 0.07 -21.22 22.58
CA PRO A 102 -0.79 -20.04 22.59
C PRO A 102 -0.66 -19.38 23.97
N ALA A 103 0.26 -18.42 24.10
CA ALA A 103 0.45 -17.66 25.32
C ALA A 103 -0.85 -16.89 25.62
N GLY A 104 -1.69 -17.44 26.49
CA GLY A 104 -2.93 -16.81 26.93
C GLY A 104 -4.12 -16.93 25.97
N GLY A 105 -4.45 -18.14 25.49
CA GLY A 105 -5.73 -18.36 24.78
C GLY A 105 -5.75 -17.81 23.35
N VAL A 106 -4.60 -17.81 22.67
CA VAL A 106 -4.51 -17.41 21.27
C VAL A 106 -5.34 -18.35 20.42
N PHE A 107 -6.37 -17.81 19.80
CA PHE A 107 -7.27 -18.55 18.91
C PHE A 107 -6.53 -19.10 17.71
N VAL A 108 -6.69 -20.40 17.48
CA VAL A 108 -6.18 -21.10 16.31
C VAL A 108 -7.34 -21.48 15.39
N PHE A 109 -7.20 -21.18 14.11
CA PHE A 109 -8.22 -21.38 13.08
C PHE A 109 -7.90 -22.65 12.28
N PRO A 110 -8.88 -23.53 12.00
CA PRO A 110 -8.63 -24.74 11.24
C PRO A 110 -8.29 -24.43 9.77
N LEU A 111 -7.25 -25.08 9.25
CA LEU A 111 -6.84 -24.89 7.85
C LEU A 111 -7.63 -25.77 6.87
N CYS A 112 -8.35 -26.77 7.37
CA CYS A 112 -9.24 -27.63 6.60
C CYS A 112 -10.50 -27.98 7.38
N GLU A 113 -11.52 -28.46 6.67
CA GLU A 113 -12.82 -28.83 7.24
C GLU A 113 -12.74 -29.95 8.29
N GLU A 114 -11.79 -30.88 8.13
CA GLU A 114 -11.52 -31.97 9.08
C GLU A 114 -10.68 -31.53 10.29
N ALA A 115 -10.23 -30.27 10.31
CA ALA A 115 -9.47 -29.64 11.39
C ALA A 115 -8.19 -30.42 11.78
N HIS A 116 -7.47 -30.95 10.80
CA HIS A 116 -6.20 -31.65 11.06
C HIS A 116 -5.07 -30.74 11.53
N GLN A 117 -5.11 -29.48 11.10
CA GLN A 117 -4.06 -28.50 11.35
C GLN A 117 -4.72 -27.14 11.59
N TYR A 118 -4.08 -26.33 12.43
CA TYR A 118 -4.57 -25.03 12.82
C TYR A 118 -3.48 -23.96 12.68
N ALA A 119 -3.89 -22.72 12.45
CA ALA A 119 -3.02 -21.55 12.41
C ALA A 119 -3.57 -20.42 13.28
N CYS A 120 -2.71 -19.72 14.02
CA CYS A 120 -3.15 -18.53 14.76
C CYS A 120 -3.48 -17.38 13.79
N LEU A 121 -4.34 -16.46 14.25
CA LEU A 121 -4.77 -15.31 13.46
C LEU A 121 -3.59 -14.45 12.99
N GLU A 122 -2.56 -14.25 13.82
CA GLU A 122 -1.37 -13.50 13.41
C GLU A 122 -0.65 -14.13 12.20
N CYS A 123 -0.59 -15.46 12.13
CA CYS A 123 0.02 -16.15 11.00
C CYS A 123 -0.85 -16.03 9.75
N LEU A 124 -2.18 -16.10 9.89
CA LEU A 124 -3.13 -15.88 8.80
C LEU A 124 -3.06 -14.44 8.27
N ASP A 125 -3.06 -13.45 9.17
CA ASP A 125 -2.91 -12.02 8.84
C ASP A 125 -1.60 -11.76 8.10
N LYS A 126 -0.49 -12.32 8.59
CA LYS A 126 0.81 -12.22 7.91
C LYS A 126 0.76 -12.80 6.51
N GLU A 127 0.09 -13.94 6.32
CA GLU A 127 -0.04 -14.58 5.01
C GLU A 127 -0.90 -13.76 4.04
N VAL A 128 -2.04 -13.24 4.49
CA VAL A 128 -2.91 -12.37 3.66
C VAL A 128 -2.19 -11.06 3.29
N ASN A 129 -1.44 -10.48 4.24
CA ASN A 129 -0.75 -9.21 4.06
C ASN A 129 0.66 -9.36 3.49
N ARG A 130 1.11 -10.56 3.11
CA ARG A 130 2.35 -10.73 2.34
C ARG A 130 2.18 -10.06 0.99
N ARG A 131 2.54 -8.78 0.93
CA ARG A 131 2.96 -8.16 -0.33
C ARG A 131 4.10 -9.00 -0.88
N HIS A 132 4.23 -9.08 -2.20
CA HIS A 132 5.35 -9.73 -2.90
C HIS A 132 6.69 -9.06 -2.54
N VAL A 133 7.14 -9.23 -1.30
CA VAL A 133 8.44 -8.79 -0.84
C VAL A 133 9.36 -9.99 -1.04
N ASP A 134 10.39 -9.80 -1.84
CA ASP A 134 11.44 -10.77 -2.16
C ASP A 134 12.29 -11.20 -0.94
N ASP A 135 11.78 -11.05 0.29
CA ASP A 135 12.37 -11.59 1.51
C ASP A 135 12.16 -13.11 1.53
N ARG A 136 13.00 -13.75 0.72
CA ARG A 136 13.04 -15.16 0.33
C ARG A 136 13.20 -16.13 1.50
N PHE A 137 13.33 -15.67 2.74
CA PHE A 137 13.87 -16.50 3.83
C PHE A 137 12.92 -16.87 4.99
N GLU A 138 11.87 -16.11 5.33
CA GLU A 138 11.24 -16.33 6.65
C GLU A 138 9.87 -17.00 6.72
N CYS A 139 9.25 -17.40 5.61
CA CYS A 139 8.00 -18.16 5.76
C CYS A 139 7.59 -18.91 4.49
N ARG A 140 8.27 -20.03 4.19
CA ARG A 140 7.88 -20.92 3.08
C ARG A 140 6.81 -21.94 3.44
N LYS A 141 6.34 -21.99 4.69
CA LYS A 141 5.25 -22.88 5.05
C LYS A 141 3.96 -22.26 4.52
N THR A 142 3.47 -22.79 3.41
CA THR A 142 2.10 -22.54 2.95
C THR A 142 1.15 -22.90 4.09
N LEU A 143 0.19 -22.00 4.37
CA LEU A 143 -0.91 -22.21 5.30
C LEU A 143 -1.95 -23.17 4.70
N GLU A 144 -1.48 -24.36 4.36
CA GLU A 144 -2.27 -25.42 3.76
C GLU A 144 -2.24 -26.65 4.66
N CYS A 145 -3.37 -27.36 4.72
CA CYS A 145 -3.42 -28.64 5.40
C CYS A 145 -2.53 -29.67 4.66
N GLN A 146 -1.50 -30.16 5.33
CA GLN A 146 -0.56 -31.15 4.75
C GLN A 146 -1.10 -32.59 4.75
N THR A 147 -2.27 -32.82 5.37
CA THR A 147 -2.86 -34.15 5.46
C THR A 147 -3.40 -34.58 4.10
N THR A 148 -2.96 -35.75 3.63
CA THR A 148 -3.29 -36.30 2.31
C THR A 148 -4.61 -37.06 2.26
N THR A 149 -5.55 -36.78 3.17
CA THR A 149 -6.87 -37.43 3.11
C THR A 149 -7.58 -37.06 1.81
N PRO A 150 -8.36 -37.98 1.20
CA PRO A 150 -9.05 -37.72 -0.06
C PRO A 150 -9.93 -36.45 -0.02
N THR A 151 -10.54 -36.20 1.13
CA THR A 151 -11.36 -35.02 1.46
C THR A 151 -10.56 -33.73 1.51
N CYS A 152 -9.45 -33.67 2.24
CA CYS A 152 -8.57 -32.49 2.30
C CYS A 152 -7.93 -32.18 0.93
N LYS A 153 -7.60 -33.23 0.15
CA LYS A 153 -7.01 -33.08 -1.18
C LYS A 153 -8.00 -32.58 -2.23
N ALA A 154 -9.27 -32.98 -2.14
CA ALA A 154 -10.30 -32.60 -3.10
C ALA A 154 -10.81 -31.17 -2.90
N ASN A 155 -10.91 -30.70 -1.65
CA ASN A 155 -11.49 -29.40 -1.31
C ASN A 155 -10.45 -28.29 -1.10
N GLY A 156 -9.18 -28.57 -1.38
CA GLY A 156 -8.11 -27.58 -1.44
C GLY A 156 -7.58 -27.15 -0.07
N GLY A 157 -6.24 -27.14 0.06
CA GLY A 157 -5.55 -26.62 1.23
C GLY A 157 -5.82 -25.14 1.53
N THR A 158 -6.61 -24.44 0.71
CA THR A 158 -6.95 -23.03 0.85
C THR A 158 -8.18 -22.78 1.71
N PHE A 159 -8.93 -23.81 2.14
CA PHE A 159 -10.17 -23.64 2.90
C PHE A 159 -10.05 -22.62 4.05
N GLY A 160 -9.05 -22.80 4.93
CA GLY A 160 -8.86 -21.88 6.05
C GLY A 160 -8.56 -20.45 5.62
N MET A 161 -7.77 -20.27 4.57
CA MET A 161 -7.42 -18.96 4.02
C MET A 161 -8.58 -18.28 3.29
N ASP A 162 -9.40 -19.05 2.59
CA ASP A 162 -10.55 -18.53 1.83
C ASP A 162 -11.65 -18.08 2.79
N GLU A 163 -11.97 -18.86 3.82
CA GLU A 163 -12.93 -18.46 4.86
C GLU A 163 -12.43 -17.25 5.65
N TYR A 164 -11.14 -17.20 5.98
CA TYR A 164 -10.54 -16.04 6.62
C TYR A 164 -10.58 -14.79 5.71
N ARG A 165 -10.22 -14.91 4.43
CA ARG A 165 -10.26 -13.80 3.47
C ARG A 165 -11.68 -13.29 3.22
N LYS A 166 -12.69 -14.18 3.19
CA LYS A 166 -14.10 -13.77 3.11
C LYS A 166 -14.51 -12.95 4.33
N ALA A 167 -14.08 -13.35 5.53
CA ALA A 167 -14.38 -12.62 6.76
C ALA A 167 -13.69 -11.24 6.83
N VAL A 168 -12.47 -11.10 6.29
CA VAL A 168 -11.68 -9.85 6.36
C VAL A 168 -11.89 -8.92 5.16
N GLY A 169 -12.13 -9.48 3.97
CA GLY A 169 -12.15 -8.78 2.68
C GLY A 169 -13.45 -8.05 2.31
N GLY A 170 -14.51 -8.15 3.12
CA GLY A 170 -15.82 -7.53 2.85
C GLY A 170 -15.89 -5.99 2.92
N ASN A 171 -14.77 -5.27 2.80
CA ASN A 171 -14.70 -3.79 2.95
C ASN A 171 -14.05 -3.10 1.73
N GLU A 172 -14.24 -3.60 0.50
CA GLU A 172 -13.64 -3.01 -0.71
C GLU A 172 -14.26 -1.67 -1.17
N GLU A 173 -15.30 -1.14 -0.50
CA GLU A 173 -16.03 0.07 -0.94
C GLU A 173 -15.88 1.30 -0.01
N VAL A 174 -14.66 1.67 0.37
CA VAL A 174 -14.41 2.99 1.03
C VAL A 174 -13.51 3.90 0.17
N SER A 175 -13.84 3.98 -1.11
CA SER A 175 -13.22 4.91 -2.08
C SER A 175 -14.17 6.07 -2.41
N ALA A 176 -14.53 6.88 -1.41
CA ALA A 176 -15.27 8.13 -1.66
C ALA A 176 -14.88 9.20 -0.62
N PRO A 177 -13.93 10.09 -0.97
CA PRO A 177 -14.25 11.51 -0.92
C PRO A 177 -13.66 12.35 -2.07
N ALA A 178 -13.20 11.73 -3.18
CA ALA A 178 -12.59 12.47 -4.29
C ALA A 178 -13.58 13.31 -5.14
N ALA A 179 -14.90 13.14 -4.94
CA ALA A 179 -15.92 13.74 -5.80
C ALA A 179 -16.10 15.26 -5.65
N ASN A 180 -15.53 15.90 -4.61
CA ASN A 180 -15.76 17.32 -4.33
C ASN A 180 -14.59 18.25 -4.67
N LEU A 181 -13.45 17.74 -5.13
CA LEU A 181 -12.32 18.61 -5.53
C LEU A 181 -12.53 19.07 -6.98
N GLN A 182 -13.04 20.28 -7.16
CA GLN A 182 -13.20 20.89 -8.47
C GLN A 182 -11.81 21.24 -9.04
N ALA A 183 -11.37 20.52 -10.07
CA ALA A 183 -10.09 20.79 -10.72
C ALA A 183 -10.16 22.13 -11.47
N PRO A 184 -9.27 23.09 -11.18
CA PRO A 184 -9.25 24.36 -11.90
C PRO A 184 -8.81 24.14 -13.35
N ALA A 185 -9.38 24.91 -14.29
CA ALA A 185 -8.99 24.86 -15.69
C ALA A 185 -7.58 25.44 -15.92
N ARG A 186 -7.21 26.46 -15.13
CA ARG A 186 -5.91 27.13 -15.18
C ARG A 186 -5.40 27.32 -13.75
N PHE A 187 -4.12 27.08 -13.54
CA PHE A 187 -3.46 27.22 -12.25
C PHE A 187 -2.11 27.90 -12.44
N SER A 188 -1.83 28.96 -11.71
CA SER A 188 -0.52 29.62 -11.74
C SER A 188 0.31 29.09 -10.59
N LEU A 189 1.45 28.45 -10.88
CA LEU A 189 2.37 27.99 -9.86
C LEU A 189 3.32 29.13 -9.48
N THR A 190 3.12 29.70 -8.30
CA THR A 190 3.90 30.79 -7.71
C THR A 190 4.52 30.34 -6.38
N CYS A 191 5.40 31.16 -5.80
CA CYS A 191 5.91 30.92 -4.45
C CYS A 191 4.80 30.98 -3.38
N ASP A 192 3.79 31.82 -3.61
CA ASP A 192 2.61 31.91 -2.74
C ASP A 192 1.53 30.94 -3.24
N LEU A 193 1.53 29.73 -2.70
CA LEU A 193 0.53 28.71 -3.02
C LEU A 193 -0.79 28.97 -2.26
N PRO A 194 -1.94 28.56 -2.82
CA PRO A 194 -3.23 28.76 -2.16
C PRO A 194 -3.33 27.96 -0.86
N ASN A 195 -4.12 28.49 0.08
CA ASN A 195 -4.38 27.84 1.36
C ASN A 195 -5.27 26.59 1.23
N GLU A 196 -6.08 26.55 0.18
CA GLU A 196 -7.05 25.49 -0.09
C GLU A 196 -6.39 24.28 -0.76
N THR A 197 -6.99 23.11 -0.57
CA THR A 197 -6.60 21.88 -1.27
C THR A 197 -6.95 21.99 -2.74
N VAL A 198 -5.96 21.79 -3.63
CA VAL A 198 -6.16 21.88 -5.09
C VAL A 198 -5.70 20.60 -5.76
N LEU A 199 -6.58 20.00 -6.57
CA LEU A 199 -6.23 18.87 -7.43
C LEU A 199 -5.95 19.35 -8.85
N LEU A 200 -4.69 19.23 -9.28
CA LEU A 200 -4.26 19.49 -10.65
C LEU A 200 -4.40 18.20 -11.46
N THR A 201 -5.13 18.25 -12.56
CA THR A 201 -5.38 17.08 -13.42
C THR A 201 -4.83 17.29 -14.82
N GLU A 202 -4.95 16.30 -15.70
CA GLU A 202 -4.58 16.41 -17.11
C GLU A 202 -5.30 17.57 -17.84
N LYS A 203 -6.48 17.96 -17.35
CA LYS A 203 -7.26 19.08 -17.90
C LYS A 203 -6.77 20.44 -17.40
N THR A 204 -6.03 20.48 -16.30
CA THR A 204 -5.52 21.71 -15.69
C THR A 204 -4.30 22.21 -16.43
N THR A 205 -4.34 23.49 -16.84
CA THR A 205 -3.19 24.17 -17.43
C THR A 205 -2.38 24.87 -16.34
N VAL A 206 -1.19 24.36 -16.03
CA VAL A 206 -0.27 24.89 -15.01
C VAL A 206 0.69 25.88 -15.65
N THR A 207 0.61 27.15 -15.27
CA THR A 207 1.53 28.20 -15.73
C THR A 207 2.70 28.34 -14.76
N LEU A 208 3.92 28.11 -15.24
CA LEU A 208 5.16 28.28 -14.47
C LEU A 208 5.77 29.63 -14.82
N SER A 209 5.87 30.55 -13.87
CA SER A 209 6.40 31.89 -14.12
C SER A 209 7.06 32.48 -12.87
N ASN A 210 8.25 33.06 -13.05
CA ASN A 210 9.07 33.68 -12.01
C ASN A 210 9.45 32.75 -10.86
N ILE A 211 9.60 31.46 -11.13
CA ILE A 211 9.94 30.44 -10.13
C ILE A 211 11.13 29.57 -10.57
N GLU A 212 11.87 29.09 -9.59
CA GLU A 212 12.85 28.02 -9.69
C GLU A 212 12.20 26.76 -9.10
N ILE A 213 11.99 25.72 -9.93
CA ILE A 213 11.29 24.50 -9.53
C ILE A 213 12.27 23.32 -9.46
N SER A 214 12.05 22.39 -8.53
CA SER A 214 12.82 21.13 -8.53
C SER A 214 12.52 20.30 -9.78
N VAL A 215 13.54 19.61 -10.28
CA VAL A 215 13.47 18.74 -11.46
C VAL A 215 12.41 17.66 -11.33
N GLU A 216 12.22 17.11 -10.13
CA GLU A 216 11.24 16.07 -9.88
C GLU A 216 9.81 16.62 -9.96
N LEU A 217 9.53 17.78 -9.33
CA LEU A 217 8.19 18.40 -9.37
C LEU A 217 7.81 18.73 -10.80
N PHE A 218 8.78 19.26 -11.56
CA PHE A 218 8.59 19.59 -12.95
C PHE A 218 8.18 18.38 -13.79
N PHE A 219 8.84 17.23 -13.61
CA PHE A 219 8.47 16.01 -14.34
C PHE A 219 7.10 15.47 -13.95
N VAL A 220 6.76 15.48 -12.66
CA VAL A 220 5.43 15.06 -12.18
C VAL A 220 4.35 15.97 -12.77
N LEU A 221 4.56 17.28 -12.80
CA LEU A 221 3.63 18.23 -13.42
C LEU A 221 3.49 18.00 -14.93
N LEU A 222 4.59 17.74 -15.65
CA LEU A 222 4.53 17.41 -17.08
C LEU A 222 3.78 16.12 -17.37
N GLU A 223 3.92 15.12 -16.49
CA GLU A 223 3.25 13.83 -16.66
C GLU A 223 1.74 13.94 -16.40
N LYS A 224 1.34 14.72 -15.38
CA LYS A 224 -0.04 14.73 -14.88
C LYS A 224 -0.87 15.94 -15.32
N THR A 225 -0.27 16.98 -15.88
CA THR A 225 -0.93 18.26 -16.17
C THR A 225 -0.49 18.86 -17.50
N ARG A 226 -1.15 19.92 -17.96
CA ARG A 226 -0.70 20.70 -19.12
C ARG A 226 0.16 21.85 -18.66
N VAL A 227 1.48 21.76 -18.83
CA VAL A 227 2.40 22.80 -18.38
C VAL A 227 2.62 23.86 -19.47
N THR A 228 2.47 25.13 -19.12
CA THR A 228 2.84 26.28 -19.95
C THR A 228 3.91 27.09 -19.23
N VAL A 229 4.98 27.45 -19.93
CA VAL A 229 6.07 28.26 -19.36
C VAL A 229 5.83 29.73 -19.71
N GLY A 230 5.72 30.56 -18.68
CA GLY A 230 5.51 32.01 -18.79
C GLY A 230 6.83 32.77 -18.90
N GLU A 231 7.12 33.61 -17.88
CA GLU A 231 8.30 34.46 -17.85
C GLU A 231 9.58 33.70 -17.41
N ASN A 232 10.25 34.16 -16.35
CA ASN A 232 11.51 33.57 -15.90
C ASN A 232 11.25 32.23 -15.22
N PHE A 233 11.90 31.17 -15.68
CA PHE A 233 11.73 29.84 -15.12
C PHE A 233 13.06 29.10 -15.13
N SER A 234 13.40 28.45 -14.02
CA SER A 234 14.57 27.59 -13.91
C SER A 234 14.23 26.26 -13.24
N ILE A 235 15.00 25.22 -13.56
CA ILE A 235 14.84 23.88 -12.99
C ILE A 235 16.08 23.56 -12.16
N THR A 236 15.93 23.30 -10.87
CA THR A 236 17.02 22.92 -9.97
C THR A 236 17.04 21.44 -9.64
N LYS A 237 18.18 20.98 -9.13
CA LYS A 237 18.29 19.65 -8.55
C LYS A 237 17.38 19.54 -7.34
N HIS A 238 16.67 18.42 -7.21
CA HIS A 238 15.89 18.10 -6.02
C HIS A 238 16.81 17.91 -4.80
N THR A 239 16.32 18.36 -3.66
CA THR A 239 16.93 18.18 -2.34
C THR A 239 15.86 17.63 -1.41
N ASP A 240 16.08 16.46 -0.83
CA ASP A 240 15.07 15.66 -0.11
C ASP A 240 14.31 16.42 1.00
N ASN A 241 14.85 17.53 1.51
CA ASN A 241 14.25 18.35 2.57
C ASN A 241 14.14 19.84 2.21
N GLY A 242 14.36 20.22 0.96
CA GLY A 242 14.34 21.61 0.54
C GLY A 242 13.05 21.99 -0.17
N ASP A 243 12.75 23.29 -0.17
CA ASP A 243 11.63 23.83 -0.94
C ASP A 243 11.78 23.50 -2.43
N CYS A 244 10.77 22.81 -2.95
CA CYS A 244 10.70 22.41 -4.35
C CYS A 244 10.32 23.56 -5.29
N ILE A 245 9.93 24.71 -4.74
CA ILE A 245 9.66 25.96 -5.48
C ILE A 245 10.42 27.08 -4.78
N ARG A 246 11.10 27.94 -5.53
CA ARG A 246 11.80 29.11 -5.01
C ARG A 246 11.56 30.29 -5.92
N GLU A 247 11.75 31.50 -5.41
CA GLU A 247 11.70 32.69 -6.26
C GLU A 247 12.90 32.66 -7.22
N SER A 248 12.64 32.92 -8.50
CA SER A 248 13.71 32.98 -9.50
C SER A 248 14.50 34.28 -9.33
N ASP A 249 15.68 34.21 -8.73
CA ASP A 249 16.63 35.33 -8.68
C ASP A 249 16.99 35.78 -10.11
N ARG A 250 16.47 36.93 -10.53
CA ARG A 250 16.76 37.55 -11.85
C ARG A 250 18.26 37.74 -12.13
N ALA A 251 19.11 37.64 -11.10
CA ALA A 251 20.55 37.81 -11.19
C ALA A 251 21.31 36.59 -11.75
N ARG A 252 20.72 35.39 -11.81
CA ARG A 252 21.41 34.21 -12.34
C ARG A 252 21.42 34.24 -13.87
N LYS A 253 22.42 34.91 -14.44
CA LYS A 253 22.70 34.92 -15.90
C LYS A 253 23.11 33.56 -16.49
N ASN A 254 23.07 32.48 -15.72
CA ASN A 254 23.44 31.15 -16.18
C ASN A 254 22.18 30.31 -16.42
N PRO A 255 21.70 30.19 -17.68
CA PRO A 255 20.66 29.22 -17.99
C PRO A 255 21.16 27.84 -17.56
N LEU A 256 20.35 27.13 -16.76
CA LEU A 256 20.68 25.77 -16.34
C LEU A 256 20.67 24.87 -17.58
N TRP A 257 21.82 24.28 -17.86
CA TRP A 257 21.98 23.30 -18.93
C TRP A 257 21.51 21.95 -18.39
N LEU A 258 20.47 21.39 -19.01
CA LEU A 258 20.13 19.98 -18.84
C LEU A 258 21.22 19.15 -19.52
N GLU A 259 22.32 18.93 -18.81
CA GLU A 259 23.37 18.03 -19.24
C GLU A 259 22.84 16.59 -19.16
N ARG A 260 22.41 16.06 -20.30
CA ARG A 260 22.02 14.64 -20.39
C ARG A 260 23.30 13.81 -20.27
N ARG A 261 23.67 13.43 -19.05
CA ARG A 261 24.73 12.45 -18.80
C ARG A 261 24.27 11.10 -19.29
N TRP A 262 24.50 10.80 -20.58
CA TRP A 262 24.52 9.43 -21.03
C TRP A 262 25.67 8.74 -20.30
N ALA A 263 25.34 7.88 -19.34
CA ALA A 263 26.23 6.79 -18.96
C ALA A 263 26.37 5.89 -20.19
N VAL A 264 27.21 6.29 -21.14
CA VAL A 264 27.68 5.43 -22.20
C VAL A 264 28.54 4.41 -21.49
N SER A 265 27.97 3.25 -21.16
CA SER A 265 28.78 2.10 -20.76
C SER A 265 29.90 1.96 -21.79
N PRO A 266 31.17 1.92 -21.40
CA PRO A 266 32.26 1.92 -22.36
C PRO A 266 32.03 0.75 -23.33
N PRO A 267 31.93 1.00 -24.64
CA PRO A 267 31.81 -0.08 -25.60
C PRO A 267 33.09 -0.91 -25.46
N ARG A 268 32.93 -2.19 -25.13
CA ARG A 268 34.00 -3.17 -25.30
C ARG A 268 34.37 -3.17 -26.78
N SER A 269 35.47 -2.48 -27.09
CA SER A 269 36.34 -2.63 -28.25
C SER A 269 35.66 -2.95 -29.59
N ARG A 270 35.28 -1.93 -30.35
CA ARG A 270 35.34 -1.98 -31.83
C ARG A 270 35.62 -0.61 -32.44
N LYS A 271 36.50 -0.64 -33.44
CA LYS A 271 37.28 0.46 -34.02
C LYS A 271 36.42 1.61 -34.57
N HIS A 272 36.95 2.82 -34.37
CA HIS A 272 36.78 4.06 -35.14
C HIS A 272 35.45 4.26 -35.87
N ARG A 273 34.58 5.09 -35.30
CA ARG A 273 33.72 5.99 -36.08
C ARG A 273 33.47 7.27 -35.29
N GLU A 274 33.68 8.39 -35.96
CA GLU A 274 33.46 9.75 -35.45
C GLU A 274 32.03 9.88 -34.93
N ASN A 275 31.87 10.16 -33.64
CA ASN A 275 30.58 10.45 -33.04
C ASN A 275 30.42 11.96 -32.89
N GLY A 276 29.64 12.56 -33.78
CA GLY A 276 29.10 13.90 -33.59
C GLY A 276 28.15 13.90 -32.39
N ALA A 277 28.45 14.71 -31.38
CA ALA A 277 27.54 14.99 -30.28
C ALA A 277 26.27 15.66 -30.85
N LYS A 278 25.15 14.94 -30.86
CA LYS A 278 23.85 15.54 -31.19
C LYS A 278 23.36 16.33 -29.98
N GLN A 279 23.49 17.64 -30.07
CA GLN A 279 22.97 18.61 -29.13
C GLN A 279 21.46 18.75 -29.36
N TYR A 280 20.64 18.33 -28.40
CA TYR A 280 19.21 18.61 -28.43
C TYR A 280 18.93 19.78 -27.51
N ARG A 281 18.67 20.94 -28.11
CA ARG A 281 18.05 22.09 -27.43
C ARG A 281 16.56 21.75 -27.31
N LEU A 282 16.04 21.60 -26.10
CA LEU A 282 14.59 21.71 -25.90
C LEU A 282 14.25 23.18 -26.19
N PHE A 283 13.78 23.46 -27.40
CA PHE A 283 13.07 24.68 -27.69
C PHE A 283 11.65 24.49 -27.14
N LEU A 284 11.41 25.00 -25.93
CA LEU A 284 10.06 25.39 -25.55
C LEU A 284 9.73 26.58 -26.46
N GLU A 285 9.01 26.33 -27.56
CA GLU A 285 8.51 27.40 -28.41
C GLU A 285 7.57 28.26 -27.58
N LYS A 286 7.90 29.56 -27.48
CA LYS A 286 6.97 30.56 -26.98
C LYS A 286 5.80 30.63 -27.95
N THR A 287 4.67 30.01 -27.59
CA THR A 287 3.36 30.27 -28.20
C THR A 287 2.80 31.58 -27.69
#